data_AF-D9QS32-F1
#
_entry.id   AF-D9QS32-F1
#
_cell.length_a   1.000
_cell.length_b   1.000
_cell.length_c   1.000
_cell.angle_alpha   90.00
_cell.angle_beta   90.00
_cell.angle_gamma   90.00
#
_symmetry.space_group_name_H-M   'P 1'
#
loop_
_entity.id
_entity.type
_entity.pdbx_description
1 polymer ?
#
loop_
_entity_poly.entity_id
_entity_poly.type
_entity_poly.pdbx_seq_one_letter_code
_entity_poly.pdbx_strand_id
1 'polypeptide(L)' 'MNYDFVEGLEDQVGDSIAVIINAGEGCCLHQGILCQVGVDFVTLVDGDERIEVPFESIAAIKKQACGAADERMDP' A
#
# COMPACT_ATOMS: atom_id res chain seq x y z
N MET A 1 15.77 11.20 0.39
CA MET A 1 14.73 10.25 -0.05
C MET A 1 15.34 9.31 -1.06
N ASN A 2 15.08 8.00 -0.97
CA ASN A 2 15.63 7.03 -1.91
C ASN A 2 14.78 7.05 -3.19
N TYR A 3 15.33 7.60 -4.28
CA TYR A 3 14.57 7.87 -5.51
C TYR A 3 13.99 6.58 -6.13
N ASP A 4 14.78 5.50 -6.12
CA ASP A 4 14.36 4.18 -6.62
C ASP A 4 13.16 3.57 -5.88
N PHE A 5 12.97 3.93 -4.60
CA PHE A 5 11.84 3.44 -3.82
C PHE A 5 10.53 4.14 -4.21
N VAL A 6 10.60 5.45 -4.47
CA VAL A 6 9.43 6.25 -4.87
C VAL A 6 8.99 5.87 -6.27
N GLU A 7 9.93 5.79 -7.23
CA GLU A 7 9.61 5.35 -8.60
C GLU A 7 9.01 3.94 -8.63
N GLY A 8 9.57 3.00 -7.84
CA GLY A 8 9.01 1.65 -7.75
C GLY A 8 7.60 1.60 -7.13
N LEU A 9 7.20 2.58 -6.32
CA LEU A 9 5.83 2.72 -5.84
C LEU A 9 4.91 3.40 -6.85
N GLU A 10 5.42 4.37 -7.61
CA GLU A 10 4.66 5.02 -8.68
C GLU A 10 4.21 4.00 -9.74
N ASP A 11 5.06 3.03 -10.06
CA ASP A 11 4.74 1.90 -10.94
C ASP A 11 3.62 0.98 -10.39
N GLN A 12 3.31 1.08 -9.11
CA GLN A 12 2.27 0.29 -8.43
C GLN A 12 0.98 1.09 -8.20
N VAL A 13 0.86 2.31 -8.71
CA VAL A 13 -0.39 3.08 -8.62
C VAL A 13 -1.52 2.30 -9.30
N GLY A 14 -2.59 2.07 -8.54
CA GLY A 14 -3.73 1.22 -8.92
C GLY A 14 -3.68 -0.20 -8.35
N ASP A 15 -2.55 -0.64 -7.78
CA ASP A 15 -2.44 -1.95 -7.14
C ASP A 15 -2.99 -1.92 -5.71
N SER A 16 -3.50 -3.07 -5.26
CA SER A 16 -3.80 -3.30 -3.85
C SER A 16 -2.49 -3.52 -3.08
N ILE A 17 -2.25 -2.71 -2.06
CA ILE A 17 -1.08 -2.79 -1.21
C ILE A 17 -1.44 -2.78 0.27
N ALA A 18 -0.51 -3.27 1.07
CA ALA A 18 -0.55 -3.23 2.52
C ALA A 18 0.65 -2.39 3.01
N VAL A 19 0.37 -1.32 3.74
CA VAL A 19 1.36 -0.44 4.35
C VAL A 19 1.39 -0.70 5.85
N ILE A 20 2.57 -1.03 6.37
CA ILE A 20 2.82 -1.27 7.78
C ILE A 20 3.52 -0.03 8.32
N ILE A 21 2.93 0.61 9.33
CA ILE A 21 3.50 1.80 9.99
C ILE A 21 3.96 1.46 11.41
N ASN A 22 5.01 2.16 11.88
CA ASN A 22 5.43 2.12 13.27
C ASN A 22 4.62 3.14 14.08
N ALA A 23 3.78 2.67 15.00
CA ALA A 23 2.97 3.50 15.87
C ALA A 23 3.28 3.20 17.35
N GLY A 24 4.27 3.89 17.91
CA GLY A 24 4.66 3.73 19.32
C GLY A 24 5.08 2.29 19.65
N GLU A 25 4.33 1.61 20.52
CA GLU A 25 4.63 0.24 20.98
C GLU A 25 4.20 -0.89 20.01
N GLY A 26 3.69 -0.57 18.81
CA GLY A 26 3.24 -1.59 17.86
C GLY A 26 3.26 -1.17 16.39
N CYS A 27 3.03 -2.15 15.51
CA CYS A 27 2.84 -1.91 14.08
C CYS A 27 1.35 -1.80 13.76
N CYS A 28 0.93 -0.74 13.07
CA CYS A 28 -0.40 -0.61 12.51
C CYS A 28 -0.37 -0.98 11.02
N LEU A 29 -1.39 -1.69 10.56
CA LEU A 29 -1.53 -2.13 9.17
C LEU A 29 -2.65 -1.35 8.49
N HIS A 30 -2.34 -0.69 7.39
CA HIS A 30 -3.31 -0.08 6.48
C HIS A 30 -3.31 -0.83 5.15
N GLN A 31 -4.48 -1.17 4.64
CA GLN A 31 -4.64 -1.85 3.35
C GLN A 31 -5.55 -1.04 2.46
N GLY A 32 -5.28 -1.05 1.16
CA GLY A 32 -6.09 -0.33 0.19
C GLY A 32 -5.44 -0.31 -1.18
N ILE A 33 -6.10 0.37 -2.11
CA ILE A 33 -5.55 0.64 -3.44
C ILE A 33 -4.59 1.83 -3.34
N LEU A 34 -3.36 1.66 -3.81
CA LEU A 34 -2.42 2.77 -3.94
C LEU A 34 -2.94 3.75 -4.99
N CYS A 35 -3.45 4.90 -4.55
CA CYS A 35 -4.06 5.88 -5.43
C CYS A 35 -3.05 6.93 -5.90
N GLN A 36 -2.14 7.34 -5.01
CA GLN A 36 -1.16 8.38 -5.30
C GLN A 36 0.11 8.18 -4.47
N VAL A 37 1.25 8.45 -5.09
CA VAL A 37 2.53 8.64 -4.41
C VAL A 37 2.82 10.14 -4.42
N GLY A 38 2.80 10.77 -3.25
CA GLY A 38 3.12 12.18 -3.06
C GLY A 38 4.60 12.37 -2.75
N VAL A 39 4.98 13.62 -2.48
CA VAL A 39 6.37 13.95 -2.12
C VAL A 39 6.75 13.33 -0.76
N ASP A 40 5.86 13.39 0.22
CA ASP A 40 6.17 12.97 1.60
C ASP A 40 5.23 11.87 2.15
N PHE A 41 4.26 11.43 1.34
CA PHE A 41 3.22 10.48 1.76
C PHE A 41 2.74 9.62 0.59
N VAL A 42 2.11 8.49 0.92
CA VAL A 42 1.28 7.72 -0.02
C VAL A 42 -0.19 7.88 0.34
N THR A 43 -1.05 7.85 -0.66
CA THR A 43 -2.50 7.82 -0.49
C THR A 43 -3.02 6.44 -0.84
N LEU A 44 -3.67 5.79 0.13
CA LEU A 44 -4.45 4.59 -0.08
C LEU A 44 -5.94 4.96 -0.13
N VAL A 45 -6.69 4.22 -0.94
CA VAL A 45 -8.16 4.26 -0.92
C VAL A 45 -8.68 2.88 -0.56
N ASP A 46 -9.53 2.80 0.46
CA ASP A 46 -10.27 1.60 0.85
C ASP A 46 -11.77 1.94 0.91
N GLY A 47 -12.53 1.46 -0.07
CA GLY A 47 -13.92 1.89 -0.29
C GLY A 47 -14.01 3.41 -0.53
N ASP A 48 -14.74 4.11 0.34
CA ASP A 48 -14.91 5.57 0.32
C ASP A 48 -13.93 6.30 1.24
N GLU A 49 -13.05 5.57 1.94
CA GLU A 49 -12.07 6.13 2.87
C GLU A 49 -10.74 6.40 2.16
N ARG A 50 -10.24 7.63 2.31
CA ARG A 50 -8.91 8.04 1.87
C ARG A 50 -7.97 8.04 3.07
N ILE A 51 -6.90 7.26 3.00
CA ILE A 51 -5.89 7.13 4.04
C ILE A 51 -4.57 7.71 3.53
N GLU A 52 -4.05 8.73 4.19
CA GLU A 52 -2.73 9.30 3.88
C GLU A 52 -1.70 8.78 4.89
N VAL A 53 -0.63 8.18 4.38
CA VAL A 53 0.43 7.59 5.19
C VAL A 53 1.75 8.32 4.91
N PRO A 54 2.30 9.07 5.88
CA PRO A 54 3.60 9.72 5.75
C PRO A 54 4.73 8.70 5.58
N PHE A 55 5.67 8.93 4.68
CA PHE A 55 6.80 8.02 4.45
C PHE A 55 7.62 7.76 5.71
N GLU A 56 7.76 8.76 6.58
CA GLU A 56 8.48 8.65 7.86
C GLU A 56 7.86 7.63 8.83
N SER A 57 6.57 7.35 8.69
CA SER A 57 5.86 6.38 9.53
C SER A 57 5.94 4.95 8.98
N ILE A 58 6.29 4.79 7.69
CA ILE A 58 6.26 3.50 7.00
C ILE A 58 7.43 2.64 7.44
N ALA A 59 7.10 1.49 8.04
CA ALA A 59 8.05 0.44 8.35
C ALA A 59 8.27 -0.49 7.15
N ALA A 60 7.19 -0.82 6.43
CA ALA A 60 7.23 -1.69 5.25
C ALA A 60 6.01 -1.52 4.34
N ILE A 61 6.17 -1.86 3.06
CA ILE A 61 5.09 -1.94 2.07
C ILE A 61 5.11 -3.34 1.45
N LYS A 62 3.94 -3.96 1.35
CA LYS A 62 3.75 -5.27 0.72
C LYS A 62 2.69 -5.16 -0.37
N LYS A 63 3.08 -5.44 -1.62
CA LYS A 63 2.12 -5.63 -2.71
C LYS A 63 1.24 -6.84 -2.40
N GLN A 64 -0.07 -6.65 -2.49
CA GLN A 64 -1.00 -7.77 -2.45
C GLN A 64 -1.13 -8.32 -3.87
N ALA A 65 -0.89 -9.61 -4.05
CA ALA A 65 -1.17 -10.23 -5.33
C ALA A 65 -2.68 -10.08 -5.59
N CYS A 66 -3.08 -9.41 -6.68
CA CYS A 66 -4.41 -9.59 -7.24
C CYS A 66 -4.58 -11.10 -7.47
N GLY A 67 -5.56 -11.70 -6.80
CA GLY A 67 -5.81 -13.13 -6.89
C GLY A 67 -6.20 -13.53 -8.31
N ALA A 68 -5.22 -13.92 -9.13
CA ALA A 68 -5.44 -14.86 -10.22
C ALA A 68 -5.26 -16.27 -9.67
N ALA A 69 -6.25 -16.74 -8.91
CA ALA A 69 -6.55 -18.14 -8.60
C ALA A 69 -7.74 -18.20 -7.63
N ASP A 70 -8.97 -18.23 -8.12
CA ASP A 70 -9.98 -19.07 -7.46
C ASP A 70 -9.95 -20.41 -8.21
N GLU A 71 -9.12 -21.34 -7.70
CA GLU A 71 -9.10 -22.74 -8.12
C GLU A 71 -10.28 -23.52 -7.51
N ARG A 72 -11.49 -22.94 -7.50
CA ARG A 72 -12.75 -23.64 -7.22
C ARG A 72 -13.78 -23.38 -8.31
N MET A 73 -13.38 -23.66 -9.55
CA MET A 73 -14.33 -24.00 -10.62
C MET A 73 -14.19 -25.50 -10.92
N ASP A 74 -14.68 -26.32 -9.98
CA ASP A 74 -14.88 -27.76 -10.14
C ASP A 74 -16.39 -27.96 -10.42
N PRO A 75 -16.81 -28.37 -11.63
CA PRO A 75 -18.14 -28.94 -11.84
C PRO A 75 -18.18 -30.44 -11.55
#